data_AF-A0A0D0DXC5-F1
#
_entry.id   AF-A0A0D0DXC5-F1
#
_cell.length_a   1.000
_cell.length_b   1.000
_cell.length_c   1.000
_cell.angle_alpha   90.00
_cell.angle_beta   90.00
_cell.angle_gamma   90.00
#
_symmetry.space_group_name_H-M   'P 1'
#
loop_
_entity.id
_entity.type
_entity.pdbx_description
1 polymer ?
#
loop_
_entity_poly.entity_id
_entity_poly.type
_entity_poly.pdbx_seq_one_letter_code
_entity_poly.pdbx_strand_id
1 'polypeptide(L)'
;YLQWCKANKFVLMLLSDAQECCLAAATANAKQGTLNNHVWEVMPTECVIPYTYQLFCEALVEWLICTNQACCCIPIQAVDHLTFKKMIDVASHATKG
;
A
#
# COMPACT_ATOMS: atom_id res chain seq x y z
N TYR A 1 28.57 26.67 0.62
CA TYR A 1 27.47 27.35 1.34
C TYR A 1 27.85 27.67 2.80
N LEU A 2 28.05 26.69 3.69
CA LEU A 2 28.37 26.94 5.11
C LEU A 2 29.64 27.79 5.36
N GLN A 3 30.73 27.53 4.63
CA GLN A 3 31.96 28.33 4.73
C GLN A 3 31.77 29.76 4.25
N TRP A 4 30.91 29.97 3.25
CA TRP A 4 30.57 31.30 2.75
C TRP A 4 29.75 32.09 3.77
N CYS A 5 28.77 31.46 4.44
CA CYS A 5 28.01 32.10 5.51
C CYS A 5 28.92 32.54 6.67
N LYS A 6 29.90 31.71 7.07
CA LYS A 6 30.90 32.06 8.09
C LYS A 6 31.76 33.26 7.68
N ALA A 7 32.26 33.27 6.44
CA ALA A 7 33.08 34.36 5.93
C ALA A 7 32.31 35.69 5.83
N ASN A 8 30.99 35.64 5.57
CA ASN A 8 30.14 36.80 5.38
C ASN A 8 29.31 37.19 6.62
N LYS A 9 29.63 36.61 7.80
CA LYS A 9 28.91 36.85 9.07
C LYS A 9 27.38 36.63 8.98
N PHE A 10 26.96 35.74 8.09
CA PHE A 10 25.56 35.40 7.91
C PHE A 10 25.15 34.38 8.98
N VAL A 11 24.12 34.69 9.76
CA VAL A 11 23.64 33.83 10.85
C VAL A 11 23.00 32.58 10.25
N LEU A 12 23.57 31.42 10.58
CA LEU A 12 23.07 30.12 10.16
C LEU A 12 21.88 29.70 11.04
N MET A 13 20.70 30.29 10.81
CA MET A 13 19.46 29.95 11.53
C MET A 13 19.10 28.46 11.40
N LEU A 14 19.30 27.88 10.22
CA LEU A 14 18.97 26.48 9.92
C LEU A 14 19.67 25.44 10.83
N LEU A 15 20.91 25.70 11.27
CA LEU A 15 21.62 24.76 12.13
C LEU A 15 21.11 24.81 13.57
N SER A 16 20.79 26.01 14.07
CA SER A 16 20.20 26.19 15.39
C SER A 16 18.79 25.62 15.45
N ASP A 17 17.95 25.90 14.45
CA ASP A 17 16.58 25.40 14.37
C ASP A 17 16.55 23.87 14.28
N ALA A 18 17.45 23.28 13.49
CA ALA A 18 17.60 21.82 13.41
C ALA A 18 18.01 21.21 14.76
N GLN A 19 18.91 21.87 15.49
CA GLN A 19 19.34 21.42 16.81
C GLN A 19 18.21 21.51 17.85
N GLU A 20 17.44 22.59 17.85
CA GLU A 20 16.27 22.76 18.72
C GLU A 20 15.18 21.74 18.40
N CYS A 21 14.90 21.49 17.12
CA CYS A 21 13.98 20.44 16.69
C CYS A 21 14.43 19.04 17.17
N CYS A 22 15.72 18.72 17.03
CA CYS A 22 16.26 17.43 17.48
C CYS A 22 16.14 17.26 19.01
N LEU A 23 16.42 18.32 19.79
CA LEU A 23 16.29 18.29 21.24
C LEU A 23 14.82 18.17 21.69
N ALA A 24 13.91 18.86 21.01
CA ALA A 24 12.48 18.75 21.25
C ALA A 24 11.95 17.34 20.94
N ALA A 25 12.40 16.73 19.83
CA ALA A 25 12.05 15.35 19.48
C ALA A 25 12.60 14.34 20.50
N ALA A 26 13.84 14.49 20.95
CA ALA A 26 14.44 13.62 21.96
C ALA A 26 13.69 13.67 23.31
N THR A 27 13.27 14.87 23.73
CA THR A 27 12.50 15.05 24.98
C THR A 27 11.05 14.56 24.85
N ALA A 28 10.42 14.68 23.69
CA ALA A 28 9.11 14.09 23.42
C ALA A 28 9.16 12.56 23.42
N ASN A 29 10.17 11.97 22.76
CA ASN A 29 10.37 10.52 22.74
C ASN A 29 10.66 9.94 24.13
N ALA A 30 11.38 10.68 24.98
CA ALA A 30 11.63 10.27 26.36
C ALA A 30 10.37 10.27 27.25
N LYS A 31 9.32 11.00 26.85
CA LYS A 31 8.03 11.09 27.57
C LYS A 31 6.96 10.15 27.00
N GLN A 32 7.16 9.59 25.82
CA GLN A 32 6.17 8.72 25.18
C GLN A 32 6.31 7.29 25.70
N GLY A 33 5.27 6.81 26.39
CA GLY A 33 5.18 5.40 26.76
C GLY A 33 5.04 4.51 25.52
N THR A 34 5.69 3.35 25.52
CA THR A 34 5.53 2.34 24.46
C THR A 34 4.15 1.70 24.55
N LEU A 35 3.43 1.62 23.43
CA LEU A 35 2.10 1.00 23.33
C LEU A 35 2.10 -0.52 23.58
N ASN A 36 3.27 -1.10 23.84
CA ASN A 36 3.54 -2.54 23.80
C ASN A 36 2.63 -3.37 24.73
N ASN A 37 2.16 -2.80 25.84
CA ASN A 37 1.32 -3.53 26.81
C ASN A 37 -0.16 -3.67 26.38
N HIS A 38 -0.57 -2.99 25.32
CA HIS A 38 -1.96 -3.03 24.81
C HIS A 38 -2.07 -3.52 23.36
N VAL A 39 -0.94 -3.88 22.74
CA VAL A 39 -0.93 -4.42 21.37
C VAL A 39 -0.93 -5.93 21.48
N TRP A 40 -2.00 -6.55 20.99
CA TRP A 40 -2.04 -7.98 20.74
C TRP A 40 -1.79 -8.21 19.25
N GLU A 41 -0.94 -9.18 18.94
CA GLU A 41 -0.76 -9.66 17.58
C GLU A 41 -2.08 -10.31 17.13
N VAL A 42 -2.87 -9.56 16.36
CA VAL A 42 -4.05 -10.10 15.71
C VAL A 42 -3.52 -11.04 14.64
N MET A 43 -3.80 -12.35 14.79
CA MET A 43 -3.59 -13.32 13.71
C MET A 43 -4.16 -12.69 12.44
N PRO A 44 -3.41 -12.64 11.32
CA PRO A 44 -3.94 -12.10 10.10
C PRO A 44 -5.15 -12.97 9.73
N THR A 45 -6.34 -12.48 10.06
CA THR A 45 -7.56 -12.96 9.44
C THR A 45 -7.29 -12.75 7.96
N GLU A 46 -7.21 -13.83 7.20
CA GLU A 46 -7.21 -13.75 5.74
C GLU A 46 -8.37 -12.82 5.39
N CYS A 47 -8.02 -11.59 5.04
CA CYS A 47 -8.99 -10.61 4.65
C CYS A 47 -9.41 -11.08 3.26
N VAL A 48 -10.41 -11.95 3.23
CA VAL A 48 -11.06 -12.38 2.01
C VAL A 48 -11.66 -11.11 1.45
N ILE A 49 -10.95 -10.48 0.52
CA ILE A 49 -11.46 -9.30 -0.18
C ILE A 49 -12.75 -9.77 -0.85
N PRO A 50 -13.91 -9.21 -0.47
CA PRO A 50 -15.17 -9.65 -1.03
C PRO A 50 -15.10 -9.47 -2.55
N TYR A 51 -15.58 -10.48 -3.28
CA TYR A 51 -15.65 -10.40 -4.74
C TYR A 51 -16.44 -9.16 -5.14
N THR A 52 -15.82 -8.29 -5.93
CA THR A 52 -16.51 -7.19 -6.61
C THR A 52 -16.24 -7.30 -8.11
N TYR A 53 -17.25 -6.92 -8.90
CA TYR A 53 -17.13 -6.91 -10.36
C TYR A 53 -15.95 -6.04 -10.84
N GLN A 54 -15.70 -4.92 -10.16
CA GLN A 54 -14.61 -4.02 -10.48
C GLN A 54 -13.24 -4.69 -10.28
N LEU A 55 -13.00 -5.28 -9.10
CA LEU A 55 -11.74 -5.98 -8.80
C LEU A 55 -11.49 -7.13 -9.77
N PHE A 56 -12.56 -7.83 -10.16
CA PHE A 56 -12.49 -8.88 -11.16
C PHE A 56 -12.07 -8.35 -12.54
N CYS A 57 -12.66 -7.25 -13.00
CA CYS A 57 -12.29 -6.63 -14.28
C CYS A 57 -10.83 -6.14 -14.26
N GLU A 58 -10.38 -5.54 -13.17
CA GLU A 58 -8.99 -5.09 -13.01
C GLU A 58 -8.01 -6.27 -13.08
N ALA A 59 -8.26 -7.32 -12.29
CA ALA A 59 -7.43 -8.53 -12.30
C ALA A 59 -7.44 -9.26 -13.66
N LEU A 60 -8.58 -9.26 -14.36
CA LEU A 60 -8.70 -9.85 -15.69
C LEU A 60 -7.90 -9.07 -16.75
N VAL A 61 -7.94 -7.74 -16.71
CA VAL A 61 -7.13 -6.90 -17.60
C VAL A 61 -5.63 -7.13 -17.35
N GLU A 62 -5.22 -7.16 -16.08
CA GLU A 62 -3.83 -7.44 -15.72
C GLU A 62 -3.40 -8.84 -16.20
N TRP A 63 -4.22 -9.85 -15.98
CA TRP A 63 -3.95 -11.21 -16.45
C TRP A 63 -3.86 -11.31 -17.98
N LEU A 64 -4.72 -10.61 -18.72
CA LEU A 64 -4.68 -10.55 -20.20
C LEU A 64 -3.40 -9.89 -20.71
N ILE A 65 -2.91 -8.85 -20.03
CA ILE A 65 -1.66 -8.16 -20.36
C ILE A 65 -0.47 -9.08 -20.05
N CYS A 66 -0.40 -9.65 -18.85
CA CYS A 66 0.70 -10.50 -18.40
C CYS A 66 0.86 -11.76 -19.25
N THR A 67 -0.24 -12.35 -19.71
CA THR A 67 -0.21 -13.57 -20.51
C THR A 67 0.00 -13.31 -22.01
N ASN A 68 0.01 -12.04 -22.45
CA ASN A 68 0.03 -11.65 -23.86
C ASN A 68 -1.07 -12.36 -24.69
N GLN A 69 -2.14 -12.82 -24.02
CA GLN A 69 -3.23 -13.60 -24.64
C GLN A 69 -4.27 -12.71 -25.33
N ALA A 70 -4.05 -11.39 -25.34
CA ALA A 70 -4.82 -10.42 -26.11
C ALA A 70 -4.92 -10.77 -27.61
N CYS A 71 -4.07 -11.66 -28.13
CA CYS A 71 -4.04 -11.98 -29.56
C CYS A 71 -4.88 -13.20 -29.99
N CYS A 72 -5.19 -14.22 -29.16
CA CYS A 72 -5.67 -15.49 -29.74
C CYS A 72 -6.75 -16.34 -29.07
N CYS A 73 -7.11 -16.27 -27.77
CA CYS A 73 -8.00 -17.33 -27.23
C CYS A 73 -9.08 -16.95 -26.21
N ILE A 74 -9.16 -15.71 -25.73
CA ILE A 74 -10.32 -15.30 -24.91
C ILE A 74 -10.99 -14.15 -25.63
N PRO A 75 -12.19 -14.35 -26.22
CA PRO A 75 -12.97 -13.25 -26.72
C PRO A 75 -13.22 -12.33 -25.52
N ILE A 76 -12.88 -11.04 -25.64
CA ILE A 76 -13.18 -10.04 -24.60
C ILE A 76 -14.69 -10.09 -24.24
N GLN A 77 -15.53 -10.45 -25.22
CA GLN A 77 -16.97 -10.66 -25.08
C GLN A 77 -17.36 -11.86 -24.19
N ALA A 78 -16.47 -12.83 -23.97
CA ALA A 78 -16.73 -13.98 -23.09
C ALA A 78 -16.82 -13.57 -21.62
N VAL A 79 -16.17 -12.45 -21.25
CA VAL A 79 -16.22 -11.86 -19.90
C VAL A 79 -17.63 -11.39 -19.54
N ASP A 80 -18.38 -10.92 -20.54
CA ASP A 80 -19.76 -10.48 -20.38
C ASP A 80 -20.76 -11.64 -20.38
N HIS A 81 -20.33 -12.85 -20.75
CA HIS A 81 -21.20 -14.01 -20.85
C HIS A 81 -21.64 -14.50 -19.45
N LEU A 82 -22.95 -14.71 -19.29
CA LEU A 82 -23.55 -15.07 -18.00
C LEU A 82 -22.97 -16.37 -17.39
N THR A 83 -22.63 -17.35 -18.23
CA THR A 83 -22.03 -18.62 -17.77
C THR A 83 -20.61 -18.44 -17.24
N PHE A 84 -19.84 -17.51 -17.82
CA PHE A 84 -18.49 -17.20 -17.35
C PHE A 84 -18.54 -16.52 -15.98
N LYS A 85 -19.44 -15.54 -15.80
CA LYS A 85 -19.68 -14.91 -14.49
C LYS A 85 -20.09 -15.94 -13.43
N LYS A 86 -20.98 -16.89 -13.78
CA LYS A 86 -21.38 -17.98 -12.88
C LYS A 86 -20.22 -18.89 -12.49
N MET A 87 -19.33 -19.21 -13.42
CA MET A 87 -18.14 -20.03 -13.13
C MET A 87 -17.22 -19.34 -12.12
N ILE A 88 -16.96 -18.05 -12.31
CA ILE A 88 -16.11 -17.26 -11.41
C ILE A 88 -16.77 -17.11 -10.03
N ASP A 89 -18.08 -16.87 -9.98
CA ASP A 89 -18.84 -16.77 -8.73
C ASP A 89 -18.81 -18.08 -7.92
N VAL A 90 -18.91 -19.23 -8.60
CA VAL A 90 -18.74 -20.55 -7.94
C VAL A 90 -17.31 -20.74 -7.44
N ALA A 91 -16.31 -20.33 -8.23
CA ALA A 91 -14.90 -20.45 -7.84
C ALA A 91 -14.54 -19.53 -6.66
N SER A 92 -15.08 -18.31 -6.59
CA SER A 92 -14.82 -17.36 -5.50
C SER A 92 -15.45 -17.78 -4.17
N HIS A 93 -16.55 -18.54 -4.21
CA HIS A 93 -17.22 -19.08 -3.02
C HIS A 93 -16.76 -20.51 -2.67
N ALA A 94 -15.83 -21.10 -3.45
CA ALA A 94 -15.28 -22.40 -3.14
C ALA A 94 -14.45 -22.30 -1.85
N THR A 95 -14.99 -22.86 -0.76
CA THR A 95 -14.41 -22.79 0.59
C THR A 95 -13.19 -23.69 0.79
N LYS A 96 -12.81 -24.43 -0.26
CA LYS A 96 -11.63 -25.29 -0.33
C LYS A 96 -10.98 -25.06 -1.69
N GLY A 97 -10.13 -24.05 -1.77
CA GLY A 97 -9.38 -23.63 -2.94
C GLY A 97 -8.13 -22.88 -2.50
#